data_AF-A0A4Q0SWT4-F1
#
_entry.id   AF-A0A4Q0SWT4-F1
#
_cell.length_a   1.000
_cell.length_b   1.000
_cell.length_c   1.000
_cell.angle_alpha   90.00
_cell.angle_beta   90.00
_cell.angle_gamma   90.00
#
_symmetry.space_group_name_H-M   'P 1'
#
loop_
_entity.id
_entity.type
_entity.pdbx_description
1 polymer ?
#
loop_
_entity_poly.entity_id
_entity_poly.type
_entity_poly.pdbx_seq_one_letter_code
_entity_poly.pdbx_strand_id
1 'polypeptide(L)'
;MESLAAALHIRKPEIQYWIDQNWLPATMVSKGRLRFYTITPEALLHLHKHHHMDVLGRGLPNQSLFEAYVQYCYSPKHTVGEQLLDVRRDKRERAAFSAVSKSRQVQQQEPEDEYAGEEGRYRVRI
;
A
#
# COMPACT_ATOMS: atom_id res chain seq x y z
N MET A 1 1.59 -7.11 22.65
CA MET A 1 2.85 -7.42 23.36
C MET A 1 3.67 -8.47 22.62
N GLU A 2 3.19 -9.72 22.52
CA GLU A 2 3.92 -10.82 21.86
C GLU A 2 4.29 -10.55 20.41
N SER A 3 3.34 -10.07 19.62
CA SER A 3 3.56 -9.76 18.20
C SER A 3 4.63 -8.69 17.99
N LEU A 4 4.65 -7.66 18.85
CA LEU A 4 5.64 -6.58 18.78
C LEU A 4 7.03 -7.07 19.24
N ALA A 5 7.07 -7.89 20.30
CA ALA A 5 8.31 -8.50 20.79
C ALA A 5 8.96 -9.38 19.72
N ALA A 6 8.15 -10.20 19.04
CA ALA A 6 8.59 -11.05 17.95
C ALA A 6 9.05 -10.22 16.75
N ALA A 7 8.29 -9.19 16.36
CA ALA A 7 8.63 -8.34 15.23
C ALA A 7 9.96 -7.61 15.45
N LEU A 8 10.18 -7.05 16.64
CA LEU A 8 11.38 -6.26 16.96
C LEU A 8 12.56 -7.08 17.51
N HIS A 9 12.39 -8.41 17.64
CA HIS A 9 13.37 -9.30 18.28
C HIS A 9 13.80 -8.86 19.69
N ILE A 10 12.86 -8.32 20.46
CA ILE A 10 13.08 -7.86 21.84
C ILE A 10 12.31 -8.71 22.84
N ARG A 11 12.74 -8.70 24.10
CA ARG A 11 12.04 -9.41 25.17
C ARG A 11 10.77 -8.65 25.57
N LYS A 12 9.69 -9.38 25.90
CA LYS A 12 8.46 -8.80 26.47
C LYS A 12 8.68 -7.80 27.63
N PRO A 13 9.56 -8.07 28.62
CA PRO A 13 9.80 -7.11 29.70
C PRO A 13 10.29 -5.75 29.21
N GLU A 14 10.98 -5.65 28.08
CA GLU A 14 11.42 -4.35 27.57
C GLU A 14 10.25 -3.53 27.04
N ILE A 15 9.31 -4.16 26.34
CA ILE A 15 8.10 -3.47 25.90
C ILE A 15 7.28 -3.00 27.12
N GLN A 16 7.21 -3.82 28.17
CA GLN A 16 6.57 -3.41 29.41
C GLN A 16 7.29 -2.22 30.05
N TYR A 17 8.63 -2.23 30.07
CA TYR A 17 9.42 -1.10 30.55
C TYR A 17 9.14 0.18 29.75
N TRP A 18 9.05 0.11 28.43
CA TRP A 18 8.72 1.28 27.60
C TRP A 18 7.33 1.84 27.91
N ILE A 19 6.37 0.97 28.20
CA ILE A 19 5.03 1.37 28.64
C ILE A 19 5.09 2.00 30.03
N ASP A 20 5.82 1.40 30.97
CA ASP A 20 5.95 1.88 32.35
C ASP A 20 6.70 3.23 32.43
N GLN A 21 7.65 3.47 31.53
CA GLN A 21 8.33 4.77 31.37
C GLN A 21 7.51 5.80 30.58
N ASN A 22 6.29 5.46 30.17
CA ASN A 22 5.44 6.32 29.36
C ASN A 22 6.03 6.68 27.98
N TRP A 23 7.06 5.97 27.52
CA TRP A 23 7.66 6.18 26.20
C TRP A 23 6.80 5.59 25.09
N LEU A 24 6.11 4.48 25.40
CA LEU A 24 5.20 3.80 24.49
C LEU A 24 3.77 3.85 25.03
N PRO A 25 2.94 4.79 24.56
CA PRO A 25 1.53 4.82 24.91
C PRO A 25 0.83 3.52 24.51
N ALA A 26 0.23 2.83 25.49
CA ALA A 26 -0.51 1.60 25.23
C ALA A 26 -1.86 1.64 25.95
N THR A 27 -2.93 1.26 25.25
CA THR A 27 -4.25 1.10 25.87
C THR A 27 -4.33 -0.30 26.45
N MET A 28 -4.52 -0.39 27.76
CA MET A 28 -4.66 -1.66 28.46
C MET A 28 -6.15 -1.97 28.68
N VAL A 29 -6.59 -3.13 28.20
CA VAL A 29 -7.93 -3.66 28.43
C VAL A 29 -7.81 -4.91 29.27
N SER A 30 -8.36 -4.88 30.48
CA SER A 30 -8.40 -6.05 31.37
C SER A 30 -9.71 -6.81 31.15
N LYS A 31 -9.61 -8.10 30.80
CA LYS A 31 -10.75 -9.02 30.75
C LYS A 31 -10.53 -10.14 31.77
N GLY A 32 -11.06 -9.93 32.98
CA GLY A 32 -10.86 -10.83 34.11
C GLY A 32 -9.40 -10.84 34.57
N ARG A 33 -8.70 -11.97 34.39
CA ARG A 33 -7.26 -12.11 34.72
C ARG A 33 -6.33 -11.78 33.55
N LEU A 34 -6.85 -11.71 32.32
CA LEU A 34 -6.04 -11.43 31.14
C LEU A 34 -5.95 -9.93 30.88
N ARG A 35 -4.73 -9.45 30.66
CA ARG A 35 -4.44 -8.08 30.25
C ARG A 35 -4.11 -8.07 28.76
N PHE A 36 -4.87 -7.30 28.00
CA PHE A 36 -4.62 -7.04 26.60
C PHE A 36 -4.02 -5.65 26.45
N TYR A 37 -2.95 -5.54 25.67
CA TYR A 37 -2.29 -4.26 25.38
C TYR A 37 -2.43 -3.98 23.89
N THR A 38 -3.15 -2.91 23.57
CA THR A 38 -3.26 -2.38 22.22
C THR A 38 -2.28 -1.22 22.07
N ILE A 39 -1.36 -1.37 21.13
CA ILE A 39 -0.36 -0.35 20.80
C ILE A 39 -0.71 0.15 19.40
N THR A 40 -1.01 1.45 19.28
CA THR A 40 -1.32 2.05 17.99
C THR A 40 -0.04 2.32 17.20
N PRO A 41 -0.12 2.42 15.87
CA PRO A 41 0.98 2.94 15.08
C PRO A 41 1.44 4.32 15.59
N GLU A 42 0.51 5.19 15.99
CA GLU A 42 0.76 6.52 16.58
C GLU A 42 1.72 6.49 17.74
N ALA A 43 1.49 5.56 18.67
CA ALA A 43 2.38 5.36 19.81
C ALA A 43 3.80 4.93 19.39
N LEU A 44 3.92 4.05 18.39
CA LEU A 44 5.23 3.60 17.90
C LEU A 44 6.01 4.72 17.20
N LEU A 45 5.33 5.58 16.44
CA LEU A 45 5.96 6.74 15.81
C LEU A 45 6.39 7.76 16.87
N HIS A 46 5.59 7.96 17.92
CA HIS A 46 5.95 8.81 19.03
C HIS A 46 7.23 8.30 19.72
N LEU A 47 7.28 7.00 20.03
CA LEU A 47 8.47 6.34 20.58
C LEU A 47 9.69 6.57 19.69
N HIS A 48 9.56 6.38 18.38
CA HIS A 48 10.64 6.62 17.42
C HIS A 48 11.10 8.08 17.40
N LYS A 49 10.18 9.05 17.43
CA LYS A 49 10.56 10.47 17.34
C LYS A 49 11.23 10.99 18.62
N HIS A 50 10.73 10.59 19.78
CA HIS A 50 11.11 11.22 21.05
C HIS A 50 12.09 10.39 21.88
N HIS A 51 12.10 9.08 21.71
CA HIS A 51 12.84 8.16 22.58
C HIS A 51 13.73 7.16 21.82
N HIS A 52 13.95 7.32 20.50
CA HIS A 52 14.74 6.34 19.73
C HIS A 52 16.12 6.06 20.32
N MET A 53 16.86 7.08 20.77
CA MET A 53 18.19 6.90 21.34
C MET A 53 18.15 6.12 22.65
N ASP A 54 17.15 6.39 23.50
CA ASP A 54 16.97 5.70 24.78
C ASP A 54 16.66 4.22 24.56
N VAL A 55 15.87 3.92 23.53
CA VAL A 55 15.47 2.55 23.19
C VAL A 55 16.64 1.79 22.54
N LEU A 56 17.46 2.44 21.71
CA LEU A 56 18.69 1.86 21.15
C LEU A 56 19.71 1.53 22.24
N GLY A 57 19.90 2.44 23.20
CA GLY A 57 20.83 2.24 24.32
C GLY A 57 20.45 1.08 25.25
N ARG A 58 19.18 0.66 25.27
CA ARG A 58 18.68 -0.43 26.12
C ARG A 58 18.52 -1.78 25.44
N GLY A 59 18.91 -1.89 24.16
CA GLY A 59 19.00 -3.19 23.49
C GLY A 59 17.94 -3.44 22.43
N LEU A 60 17.53 -2.42 21.68
CA LEU A 60 17.03 -2.66 20.32
C LEU A 60 18.18 -3.23 19.48
N PRO A 61 18.10 -4.49 19.03
CA PRO A 61 19.23 -5.13 18.36
C PRO A 61 19.48 -4.57 16.96
N ASN A 62 18.46 -4.00 16.31
CA ASN A 62 18.56 -3.52 14.95
C ASN A 62 17.65 -2.28 14.76
N GLN A 63 18.29 -1.11 14.65
CA GLN A 63 17.62 0.16 14.37
C GLN A 63 16.84 0.11 13.05
N SER A 64 17.46 -0.41 12.00
CA SER A 64 16.87 -0.51 10.67
C SER A 64 15.61 -1.37 10.67
N LEU A 65 15.56 -2.39 11.53
CA LEU A 65 14.37 -3.24 11.68
C LEU A 65 13.23 -2.48 12.37
N PHE A 66 13.53 -1.68 13.40
CA PHE A 66 12.55 -0.83 14.05
C PHE A 66 12.01 0.24 13.09
N GLU A 67 12.88 0.91 12.33
CA GLU A 67 12.50 1.88 11.31
C GLU A 67 11.64 1.24 10.22
N ALA A 68 12.04 0.08 9.70
CA ALA A 68 11.25 -0.66 8.71
C ALA A 68 9.88 -1.07 9.26
N TYR A 69 9.80 -1.48 10.53
CA TYR A 69 8.53 -1.83 11.16
C TYR A 69 7.62 -0.61 11.35
N VAL A 70 8.16 0.53 11.80
CA VAL A 70 7.42 1.79 11.87
C VAL A 70 6.94 2.20 10.48
N GLN A 71 7.80 2.19 9.47
CA GLN A 71 7.42 2.50 8.09
C GLN A 71 6.38 1.52 7.53
N TYR A 72 6.44 0.23 7.87
CA TYR A 72 5.42 -0.74 7.48
C TYR A 72 4.05 -0.42 8.09
N CYS A 73 4.00 -0.11 9.39
CA CYS A 73 2.77 0.28 10.08
C CYS A 73 2.17 1.58 9.53
N TYR A 74 3.00 2.44 8.94
CA TYR A 74 2.63 3.76 8.39
C TYR A 74 2.65 3.85 6.89
N SER A 75 2.94 2.76 6.19
CA SER A 75 3.10 2.79 4.75
C SER A 75 1.83 3.40 4.17
N PRO A 76 1.92 4.56 3.49
CA PRO A 76 0.77 5.14 2.84
C PRO A 76 0.23 4.03 1.96
N LYS A 77 -0.98 3.55 2.23
CA LYS A 77 -1.65 2.67 1.28
C LYS A 77 -1.79 3.53 0.03
N HIS A 78 -0.88 3.37 -0.94
CA HIS A 78 -0.89 4.04 -2.24
C HIS A 78 -2.08 3.55 -3.11
N THR A 79 -3.14 3.10 -2.46
CA THR A 79 -4.45 2.76 -2.98
C THR A 79 -5.47 3.34 -2.00
N VAL A 80 -5.38 4.64 -1.77
CA VAL A 80 -6.53 5.42 -1.30
C VAL A 80 -7.61 5.19 -2.36
N GLY A 81 -8.79 4.72 -1.96
CA GLY A 81 -9.85 4.28 -2.88
C GLY A 81 -10.19 5.29 -3.98
N GLU A 82 -9.89 6.58 -3.77
CA GLU A 82 -9.99 7.67 -4.77
C GLU A 82 -9.12 7.43 -6.01
N GLN A 83 -7.84 7.04 -5.88
CA GLN A 83 -6.97 6.83 -7.05
C GLN A 83 -7.45 5.65 -7.92
N LEU A 84 -8.09 4.64 -7.32
CA LEU A 84 -8.75 3.55 -8.07
C LEU A 84 -10.07 3.99 -8.73
N LEU A 85 -10.78 4.97 -8.15
CA LEU A 85 -12.01 5.51 -8.72
C LEU A 85 -11.74 6.39 -9.94
N ASP A 86 -10.68 7.22 -9.89
CA ASP A 86 -10.29 8.08 -11.01
C ASP A 86 -9.87 7.28 -12.25
N VAL A 87 -9.08 6.21 -12.06
CA VAL A 87 -8.68 5.32 -13.17
C VAL A 87 -9.90 4.62 -13.79
N ARG A 88 -10.92 4.27 -12.99
CA ARG A 88 -12.15 3.66 -13.51
C ARG A 88 -13.00 4.67 -14.28
N ARG A 89 -13.06 5.93 -13.83
CA ARG A 89 -13.76 7.01 -14.52
C ARG A 89 -13.07 7.35 -15.84
N ASP A 90 -11.75 7.49 -15.83
CA ASP A 90 -10.92 7.76 -17.00
C ASP A 90 -10.99 6.62 -18.04
N LYS A 91 -10.99 5.35 -17.60
CA LYS A 91 -11.26 4.20 -18.49
C LYS A 91 -12.65 4.27 -19.14
N ARG A 92 -13.67 4.69 -18.40
CA ARG A 92 -15.04 4.84 -18.92
C ARG A 92 -15.14 5.97 -19.94
N GLU A 93 -14.56 7.13 -19.64
CA GLU A 93 -14.59 8.30 -20.52
C GLU A 93 -13.86 8.02 -21.86
N ARG A 94 -12.70 7.35 -21.82
CA ARG A 94 -12.00 6.92 -23.04
C ARG A 94 -12.77 5.88 -23.85
N ALA A 95 -13.44 4.93 -23.20
CA ALA A 95 -14.28 3.93 -23.89
C ALA A 95 -15.51 4.56 -24.56
N ALA A 96 -16.12 5.56 -23.92
CA ALA A 96 -17.22 6.32 -24.51
C ALA A 96 -16.74 7.14 -25.72
N PHE A 97 -15.59 7.81 -25.60
CA PHE A 97 -15.03 8.58 -26.71
C PHE A 97 -14.64 7.69 -27.90
N SER A 98 -14.06 6.50 -27.65
CA SER A 98 -13.73 5.55 -28.72
C SER A 98 -14.96 4.92 -29.38
N ALA A 99 -16.05 4.70 -28.63
CA ALA A 99 -17.31 4.23 -29.19
C ALA A 99 -17.99 5.29 -30.08
N VAL A 100 -17.91 6.57 -29.69
CA VAL A 100 -18.43 7.69 -30.49
C VAL A 100 -17.56 7.95 -31.72
N SER A 101 -16.23 7.87 -31.61
CA SER A 101 -15.35 8.03 -32.77
C SER A 101 -15.48 6.86 -33.75
N LYS A 102 -15.65 5.64 -33.26
CA LYS A 102 -15.86 4.45 -34.10
C LYS A 102 -17.22 4.44 -34.78
N SER A 103 -18.30 4.83 -34.09
CA SER A 103 -19.62 5.00 -34.72
C SER A 103 -19.63 6.12 -35.76
N ARG A 104 -18.89 7.20 -35.54
CA ARG A 104 -18.71 8.29 -36.52
C ARG A 104 -17.89 7.86 -37.76
N GLN A 105 -16.91 6.98 -37.60
CA GLN A 105 -16.17 6.39 -38.74
C GLN A 105 -17.01 5.37 -39.53
N VAL A 106 -17.86 4.59 -38.86
CA VAL A 106 -18.76 3.63 -39.52
C VAL A 106 -19.84 4.35 -40.36
N GLN A 107 -20.23 5.56 -39.98
CA GLN A 107 -21.22 6.37 -40.74
C GLN A 107 -20.65 7.08 -41.98
N GLN A 108 -19.33 7.01 -42.23
CA GLN A 108 -18.67 7.60 -43.41
C GLN A 108 -18.08 6.57 -44.38
N GLN A 109 -18.33 5.27 -44.17
CA GLN A 109 -18.03 4.25 -45.19
C GLN A 109 -19.19 4.16 -46.18
N GLU A 110 -19.15 4.99 -47.21
CA GLU A 110 -19.80 4.67 -48.50
C GLU A 110 -19.10 3.43 -49.10
N PRO A 111 -19.82 2.57 -49.85
CA PRO A 111 -19.22 1.41 -50.50
C PRO A 111 -18.36 1.91 -51.66
N GLU A 112 -17.04 1.79 -51.57
CA GLU A 112 -16.19 1.93 -52.76
C GLU A 112 -16.17 0.60 -53.51
N ASP A 113 -16.66 0.69 -54.74
CA ASP A 113 -16.85 -0.37 -55.70
C ASP A 113 -15.56 -1.15 -56.04
N GLU A 114 -15.79 -2.42 -56.34
CA GLU A 114 -14.89 -3.41 -56.90
C GLU A 114 -14.13 -2.90 -58.14
N TYR A 115 -12.80 -2.71 -58.02
CA TYR A 115 -11.89 -2.68 -59.16
C TYR A 115 -10.96 -3.90 -59.07
N ALA A 116 -11.24 -4.89 -59.91
CA ALA A 116 -10.35 -6.01 -60.18
C ALA A 116 -9.04 -5.49 -60.81
N GLY A 117 -7.91 -5.70 -60.13
CA GLY A 117 -6.58 -5.30 -60.59
C GLY A 117 -5.48 -6.18 -59.97
N GLU A 118 -5.17 -7.26 -60.68
CA GLU A 118 -3.97 -8.11 -60.72
C GLU A 118 -3.06 -8.37 -59.49
N GLU A 119 -2.74 -9.65 -59.36
CA GLU A 119 -1.95 -10.35 -58.35
C GLU A 119 -0.52 -9.81 -58.15
N GLY A 120 -0.20 -9.44 -56.91
CA GLY A 120 1.17 -9.16 -56.43
C GLY A 120 1.50 -9.94 -55.17
N ARG A 121 1.72 -11.25 -55.32
CA ARG A 121 2.04 -12.20 -54.25
C ARG A 121 3.45 -11.97 -53.68
N TYR A 122 3.57 -11.38 -52.49
CA TYR A 122 4.80 -11.49 -51.69
C TYR A 122 4.51 -12.18 -50.35
N ARG A 123 4.93 -13.45 -50.27
CA ARG A 123 5.02 -14.22 -49.02
C ARG A 123 6.29 -13.80 -48.28
N VAL A 124 6.17 -13.24 -47.08
CA VAL A 124 7.27 -13.19 -46.12
C VAL A 124 7.30 -14.53 -45.39
N ARG A 125 8.41 -15.26 -45.50
CA ARG A 125 8.69 -16.46 -44.70
C ARG A 125 9.20 -16.06 -43.32
N ILE A 126 8.83 -16.89 -42.34
CA ILE A 126 9.30 -16.93 -40.95
C ILE A 126 10.82 -16.91 -40.88
#